data_AF-A0A420SD00-F1
#
_entry.id   AF-A0A420SD00-F1
#
_cell.length_a   1.000
_cell.length_b   1.000
_cell.length_c   1.000
_cell.angle_alpha   90.00
_cell.angle_beta   90.00
_cell.angle_gamma   90.00
#
_symmetry.space_group_name_H-M   'P 1'
#
loop_
_entity.id
_entity.type
_entity.pdbx_description
1 polymer ?
#
loop_
_entity_poly.entity_id
_entity_poly.type
_entity_poly.pdbx_seq_one_letter_code
_entity_poly.pdbx_strand_id
1 'polypeptide(L)'
;MLAVYLTEQLQLTTGSDEILLHSFFDARLGLQNNAACLVRSLIYQLVQLEKVGKQGNQWWKTRFQFLWYMFIEILQNLKGCRVVCVLDGLDECESRSLDLLLKKIKLDIPGLPIKFVILSRVAPPALEDFMSQYLRVNLDAPFGVDALRQYISASLSALPEAKQLPTGINSLVKDLLQGRSGASYLWTHLALQSLQQVKASDMVDDLENLPQELEDLYEWQLSQIETDQREFALEALKWCALSERPMELSQLVEVLPILADGSLTPEDALRSRLKHCGIMIKVSKRPRRFTFLDWFSKARTIMHGEYETVTIVHRSVCDFLTRVSSPSRWYSLQKTTASHLDMAIKCLSSMNAGDVRDVIPETSNGSSSFRHYASECWSYHFRRTGKHAIDLVNNHPEYFNESPWFSAWLFSLGITKGSIHWRLSLAAVALGLDDLVEYILEHERSKLRLLKIPMLHPVTVKMLGTTPPSSCCPKWPPIDCQDAS
;
A
#
# COMPACT_ATOMS: atom_id res chain seq x y z
N MET A 1 7.85 -10.73 -8.83
CA MET A 1 8.44 -11.92 -9.52
C MET A 1 9.94 -11.98 -9.29
N LEU A 2 10.71 -10.93 -9.63
CA LEU A 2 12.16 -10.92 -9.41
C LEU A 2 12.56 -11.03 -7.93
N ALA A 3 11.89 -10.28 -7.03
CA ALA A 3 12.22 -10.32 -5.60
C ALA A 3 11.97 -11.70 -4.97
N VAL A 4 10.92 -12.42 -5.42
CA VAL A 4 10.64 -13.80 -4.98
C VAL A 4 11.76 -14.72 -5.43
N TYR A 5 12.09 -14.71 -6.73
CA TYR A 5 13.18 -15.52 -7.27
C TYR A 5 14.51 -15.23 -6.55
N LEU A 6 14.85 -13.95 -6.35
CA LEU A 6 16.05 -13.56 -5.64
C LEU A 6 16.06 -14.06 -4.19
N THR A 7 14.92 -13.98 -3.50
CA THR A 7 14.78 -14.48 -2.13
C THR A 7 14.98 -15.99 -2.08
N GLU A 8 14.38 -16.75 -3.01
CA GLU A 8 14.56 -18.19 -3.12
C GLU A 8 16.03 -18.57 -3.40
N GLN A 9 16.69 -17.87 -4.33
CA GLN A 9 18.11 -18.11 -4.62
C GLN A 9 19.00 -17.78 -3.42
N LEU A 10 18.76 -16.64 -2.76
CA LEU A 10 19.49 -16.27 -1.56
C LEU A 10 19.30 -17.33 -0.48
N GLN A 11 18.08 -17.81 -0.26
CA GLN A 11 17.77 -18.83 0.72
C GLN A 11 18.52 -20.15 0.47
N LEU A 12 18.76 -20.52 -0.78
CA LEU A 12 19.57 -21.70 -1.14
C LEU A 12 21.07 -21.49 -0.91
N THR A 13 21.55 -20.25 -0.98
CA THR A 13 22.97 -19.89 -0.83
C THR A 13 23.36 -19.38 0.56
N THR A 14 22.37 -19.12 1.42
CA THR A 14 22.55 -18.51 2.74
C THR A 14 23.36 -19.46 3.62
N GLY A 15 24.48 -18.96 4.17
CA GLY A 15 25.32 -19.71 5.10
C GLY A 15 24.64 -19.97 6.45
N SER A 16 25.20 -20.88 7.25
CA SER A 16 24.70 -21.16 8.60
C SER A 16 24.82 -19.97 9.57
N ASP A 17 25.68 -19.00 9.25
CA ASP A 17 25.91 -17.74 9.95
C ASP A 17 25.10 -16.56 9.36
N GLU A 18 24.18 -16.83 8.44
CA GLU A 18 23.39 -15.79 7.76
C GLU A 18 21.89 -15.96 8.02
N ILE A 19 21.21 -14.84 8.26
CA ILE A 19 19.76 -14.77 8.45
C ILE A 19 19.18 -13.98 7.28
N LEU A 20 18.33 -14.63 6.50
CA LEU A 20 17.59 -13.99 5.42
C LEU A 20 16.24 -13.49 5.92
N LEU A 21 16.01 -12.20 5.77
CA LEU A 21 14.73 -11.54 6.00
C LEU A 21 14.20 -10.98 4.69
N HIS A 22 12.88 -10.87 4.59
CA HIS A 22 12.23 -10.35 3.39
C HIS A 22 10.98 -9.55 3.74
N SER A 23 10.72 -8.46 3.02
CA SER A 23 9.46 -7.74 3.10
C SER A 23 9.09 -7.15 1.75
N PHE A 24 7.86 -7.41 1.32
CA PHE A 24 7.34 -6.96 0.03
C PHE A 24 6.24 -5.93 0.27
N PHE A 25 6.41 -4.73 -0.27
CA PHE A 25 5.30 -3.82 -0.47
C PHE A 25 4.47 -4.32 -1.65
N ASP A 26 3.15 -4.15 -1.54
CA ASP A 26 2.23 -4.53 -2.59
C ASP A 26 1.23 -3.39 -2.74
N ALA A 27 1.23 -2.67 -3.86
CA ALA A 27 0.36 -1.53 -4.11
C ALA A 27 -1.13 -1.85 -3.90
N ARG A 28 -1.49 -3.14 -3.95
CA ARG A 28 -2.84 -3.62 -3.69
C ARG A 28 -3.17 -3.61 -2.19
N LEU A 29 -2.19 -3.65 -1.30
CA LEU A 29 -2.32 -3.74 0.16
C LEU A 29 -1.94 -2.43 0.87
N GLY A 30 -2.62 -1.32 0.57
CA GLY A 30 -2.27 0.02 1.08
C GLY A 30 -2.20 0.15 2.61
N LEU A 31 -3.01 -0.60 3.38
CA LEU A 31 -2.91 -0.65 4.86
C LEU A 31 -1.56 -1.19 5.37
N GLN A 32 -0.88 -1.98 4.55
CA GLN A 32 0.38 -2.64 4.88
C GLN A 32 1.61 -1.91 4.31
N ASN A 33 1.39 -0.93 3.42
CA ASN A 33 2.47 -0.22 2.74
C ASN A 33 2.98 1.00 3.53
N ASN A 34 3.42 0.77 4.76
CA ASN A 34 4.10 1.78 5.57
C ASN A 34 5.31 1.18 6.30
N ALA A 35 6.20 2.06 6.75
CA ALA A 35 7.45 1.67 7.39
C ALA A 35 7.23 0.86 8.68
N ALA A 36 6.13 1.11 9.42
CA ALA A 36 5.83 0.33 10.62
C ALA A 36 5.48 -1.13 10.27
N CYS A 37 4.69 -1.36 9.21
CA CYS A 37 4.35 -2.71 8.74
C CYS A 37 5.59 -3.45 8.23
N LEU A 38 6.48 -2.79 7.49
CA LEU A 38 7.77 -3.36 7.08
C LEU A 38 8.56 -3.84 8.30
N VAL A 39 8.78 -2.97 9.29
CA VAL A 39 9.60 -3.34 10.47
C VAL A 39 8.92 -4.43 11.28
N ARG A 40 7.59 -4.43 11.39
CA ARG A 40 6.86 -5.53 12.04
C ARG A 40 7.09 -6.86 11.34
N SER A 41 7.08 -6.89 10.01
CA SER A 41 7.35 -8.09 9.23
C SER A 41 8.75 -8.64 9.53
N LEU A 42 9.76 -7.76 9.58
CA LEU A 42 11.15 -8.14 9.85
C LEU A 42 11.33 -8.65 11.29
N ILE A 43 10.78 -7.95 12.29
CA ILE A 43 10.81 -8.40 13.69
C ILE A 43 10.09 -9.73 13.85
N TYR A 44 8.92 -9.90 13.21
CA TYR A 44 8.16 -11.15 13.27
C TYR A 44 9.00 -12.33 12.80
N GLN A 45 9.68 -12.20 11.66
CA GLN A 45 10.56 -13.24 11.14
C GLN A 45 11.71 -13.57 12.09
N LEU A 46 12.36 -12.56 12.67
CA LEU A 46 13.42 -12.76 13.66
C LEU A 46 12.92 -13.50 14.91
N VAL A 47 11.75 -13.13 15.42
CA VAL A 47 11.15 -13.79 16.61
C VAL A 47 10.74 -15.24 16.30
N GLN A 48 10.24 -15.53 15.10
CA GLN A 48 9.92 -16.91 14.71
C GLN A 48 11.16 -17.82 14.68
N LEU A 49 12.34 -17.27 14.39
CA LEU A 49 13.60 -18.04 14.38
C LEU A 49 14.03 -18.46 15.80
N GLU A 50 13.77 -17.65 16.82
CA GLU A 50 14.19 -17.95 18.21
C GLU A 50 13.26 -18.90 18.97
N LYS A 51 12.12 -19.33 18.41
CA LYS A 51 11.08 -20.14 19.08
C LYS A 51 10.67 -19.59 20.46
N VAL A 52 10.84 -18.30 20.70
CA VAL A 52 10.44 -17.67 21.97
C VAL A 52 8.92 -17.53 21.97
N GLY A 53 8.30 -18.43 22.75
CA GLY A 53 7.01 -18.31 23.44
C GLY A 53 5.92 -17.42 22.87
N LYS A 54 4.77 -18.06 22.61
CA LYS A 54 3.44 -17.42 22.63
C LYS A 54 3.28 -16.49 23.84
N GLN A 55 2.51 -15.41 23.65
CA GLN A 55 1.97 -14.37 24.56
C GLN A 55 2.50 -13.00 24.10
N GLY A 56 1.75 -11.92 23.86
CA GLY A 56 0.35 -11.58 24.03
C GLY A 56 0.29 -10.03 23.99
N ASN A 57 -0.64 -9.50 23.19
CA ASN A 57 -1.18 -8.13 23.20
C ASN A 57 -0.38 -6.95 22.59
N GLN A 58 -0.97 -6.41 21.51
CA GLN A 58 -0.95 -5.03 20.99
C GLN A 58 0.30 -4.46 20.32
N TRP A 59 1.43 -5.17 20.20
CA TRP A 59 2.62 -4.63 19.51
C TRP A 59 2.37 -4.29 18.01
N TRP A 60 1.33 -4.85 17.40
CA TRP A 60 0.89 -4.48 16.05
C TRP A 60 0.35 -3.04 15.94
N LYS A 61 0.02 -2.38 17.06
CA LYS A 61 -0.34 -0.94 17.12
C LYS A 61 0.84 -0.03 17.45
N THR A 62 2.03 -0.58 17.70
CA THR A 62 3.21 0.19 18.10
C THR A 62 3.64 1.16 17.00
N ARG A 63 3.99 2.39 17.37
CA ARG A 63 4.48 3.41 16.43
C ARG A 63 5.82 3.00 15.81
N PHE A 64 6.07 3.48 14.60
CA PHE A 64 7.30 3.20 13.83
C PHE A 64 8.58 3.42 14.65
N GLN A 65 8.70 4.51 15.43
CA GLN A 65 9.94 4.80 16.16
C GLN A 65 10.32 3.71 17.16
N PHE A 66 9.34 3.18 17.89
CA PHE A 66 9.58 2.11 18.86
C PHE A 66 9.86 0.78 18.17
N LEU A 67 9.16 0.48 17.07
CA LEU A 67 9.45 -0.70 16.25
C LEU A 67 10.88 -0.67 15.72
N TRP A 68 11.30 0.48 15.20
CA TRP A 68 12.66 0.66 14.69
C TRP A 68 13.69 0.44 15.81
N TYR A 69 13.48 1.04 16.98
CA TYR A 69 14.36 0.84 18.13
C TYR A 69 14.48 -0.65 18.51
N MET A 70 13.35 -1.35 18.64
CA MET A 70 13.34 -2.79 18.95
C MET A 70 14.06 -3.60 17.88
N PHE A 71 13.87 -3.27 16.59
CA PHE A 71 14.56 -3.94 15.51
C PHE A 71 16.08 -3.79 15.61
N ILE A 72 16.57 -2.58 15.86
CA ILE A 72 18.01 -2.31 16.05
C ILE A 72 18.55 -3.08 17.27
N GLU A 73 17.82 -3.08 18.39
CA GLU A 73 18.20 -3.81 19.59
C GLU A 73 18.31 -5.32 19.35
N ILE A 74 17.37 -5.91 18.61
CA ILE A 74 17.43 -7.32 18.21
C ILE A 74 18.69 -7.55 17.36
N LEU A 75 18.92 -6.73 16.33
CA LEU A 75 20.09 -6.86 15.45
C LEU A 75 21.42 -6.79 16.21
N GLN A 76 21.53 -5.91 17.19
CA GLN A 76 22.75 -5.77 18.02
C GLN A 76 23.01 -7.00 18.89
N ASN A 77 21.97 -7.75 19.25
CA ASN A 77 22.07 -8.96 20.05
C ASN A 77 22.35 -10.23 19.23
N LEU A 78 22.24 -10.17 17.90
CA LEU A 78 22.58 -11.28 16.98
C LEU A 78 24.10 -11.43 16.84
N LYS A 79 24.74 -12.07 17.83
CA LYS A 79 26.19 -12.30 17.83
C LYS A 79 26.60 -13.33 16.79
N GLY A 80 27.52 -12.93 15.90
CA GLY A 80 28.13 -13.84 14.92
C GLY A 80 27.24 -14.16 13.71
N CYS A 81 26.05 -13.54 13.61
CA CYS A 81 25.17 -13.70 12.47
C CYS A 81 25.17 -12.45 11.58
N ARG A 82 25.16 -12.64 10.27
CA ARG A 82 24.95 -11.56 9.28
C ARG A 82 23.51 -11.61 8.80
N VAL A 83 22.82 -10.48 8.80
CA VAL A 83 21.44 -10.37 8.33
C VAL A 83 21.43 -9.83 6.92
N VAL A 84 20.73 -10.49 6.01
CA VAL A 84 20.44 -9.99 4.66
C VAL A 84 18.95 -9.73 4.58
N CYS A 85 18.57 -8.52 4.21
CA CYS A 85 17.18 -8.10 4.15
C CYS A 85 16.81 -7.72 2.71
N VAL A 86 15.90 -8.48 2.10
CA VAL A 86 15.35 -8.20 0.77
C VAL A 86 14.09 -7.36 0.91
N LEU A 87 14.10 -6.15 0.34
CA LEU A 87 12.96 -5.24 0.34
C LEU A 87 12.49 -5.02 -1.10
N ASP A 88 11.22 -5.28 -1.38
CA ASP A 88 10.62 -5.09 -2.71
C ASP A 88 9.52 -4.03 -2.68
N GLY A 89 9.47 -3.18 -3.70
CA GLY A 89 8.43 -2.17 -3.88
C GLY A 89 8.54 -0.99 -2.92
N LEU A 90 9.75 -0.59 -2.52
CA LEU A 90 9.94 0.50 -1.55
C LEU A 90 9.30 1.84 -1.99
N ASP A 91 9.17 2.05 -3.30
CA ASP A 91 8.46 3.15 -3.95
C ASP A 91 6.95 3.18 -3.69
N GLU A 92 6.38 2.06 -3.26
CA GLU A 92 4.96 1.93 -2.90
C GLU A 92 4.69 2.25 -1.42
N CYS A 93 5.73 2.52 -0.63
CA CYS A 93 5.61 2.95 0.76
C CYS A 93 4.99 4.35 0.84
N GLU A 94 4.08 4.56 1.79
CA GLU A 94 3.49 5.86 2.07
C GLU A 94 4.58 6.94 2.23
N SER A 95 4.49 8.05 1.48
CA SER A 95 5.57 9.04 1.33
C SER A 95 6.18 9.50 2.66
N ARG A 96 5.35 9.86 3.66
CA ARG A 96 5.83 10.28 5.00
C ARG A 96 6.57 9.15 5.72
N SER A 97 6.09 7.92 5.59
CA SER A 97 6.74 6.74 6.15
C SER A 97 8.04 6.40 5.43
N LEU A 98 8.09 6.57 4.10
CA LEU A 98 9.27 6.33 3.29
C LEU A 98 10.41 7.26 3.72
N ASP A 99 10.17 8.57 3.83
CA ASP A 99 11.20 9.53 4.26
C ASP A 99 11.79 9.19 5.64
N LEU A 100 10.92 8.83 6.58
CA LEU A 100 11.33 8.40 7.92
C LEU A 100 12.16 7.11 7.85
N LEU A 101 11.75 6.14 7.04
CA LEU A 101 12.46 4.87 6.87
C LEU A 101 13.84 5.07 6.24
N LEU A 102 13.94 5.83 5.15
CA LEU A 102 15.21 6.11 4.46
C LEU A 102 16.18 6.85 5.39
N LYS A 103 15.70 7.84 6.14
CA LYS A 103 16.50 8.55 7.15
C LYS A 103 17.02 7.61 8.23
N LYS A 104 16.16 6.69 8.70
CA LYS A 104 16.51 5.70 9.71
C LYS A 104 17.52 4.67 9.19
N ILE A 105 17.34 4.17 7.97
CA ILE A 105 18.31 3.29 7.31
C ILE A 105 19.66 4.00 7.18
N LYS A 106 19.68 5.26 6.74
CA LYS A 106 20.92 6.01 6.55
C LYS A 106 21.69 6.27 7.86
N LEU A 107 20.98 6.57 8.95
CA LEU A 107 21.60 6.99 10.21
C LEU A 107 21.95 5.84 11.15
N ASP A 108 21.05 4.85 11.28
CA ASP A 108 21.13 3.87 12.37
C ASP A 108 21.71 2.52 11.94
N ILE A 109 21.74 2.22 10.63
CA ILE A 109 22.22 0.95 10.07
C ILE A 109 23.75 0.87 9.92
N PRO A 110 24.49 1.94 9.57
CA PRO A 110 25.94 1.85 9.42
C PRO A 110 26.61 1.22 10.66
N GLY A 111 27.37 0.15 10.45
CA GLY A 111 28.06 -0.58 11.53
C GLY A 111 27.28 -1.74 12.16
N LEU A 112 26.02 -1.95 11.77
CA LEU A 112 25.26 -3.14 12.17
C LEU A 112 25.52 -4.32 11.22
N PRO A 113 25.34 -5.58 11.66
CA PRO A 113 25.56 -6.76 10.82
C PRO A 113 24.39 -7.01 9.86
N ILE A 114 23.90 -5.98 9.17
CA ILE A 114 22.77 -6.08 8.23
C ILE A 114 23.12 -5.49 6.85
N LYS A 115 22.66 -6.16 5.79
CA LYS A 115 22.71 -5.69 4.41
C LYS A 115 21.30 -5.63 3.84
N PHE A 116 21.01 -4.56 3.10
CA PHE A 116 19.75 -4.43 2.37
C PHE A 116 19.96 -4.72 0.89
N VAL A 117 19.05 -5.49 0.31
CA VAL A 117 18.88 -5.67 -1.13
C VAL A 117 17.52 -5.08 -1.47
N ILE A 118 17.52 -3.93 -2.15
CA ILE A 118 16.31 -3.16 -2.41
C ILE A 118 15.95 -3.28 -3.89
N LEU A 119 14.73 -3.73 -4.17
CA LEU A 119 14.12 -3.74 -5.49
C LEU A 119 13.04 -2.67 -5.50
N SER A 120 13.19 -1.66 -6.35
CA SER A 120 12.25 -0.54 -6.39
C SER A 120 12.34 0.22 -7.70
N ARG A 121 11.27 0.93 -8.06
CA ARG A 121 11.33 1.96 -9.11
C ARG A 121 12.18 3.14 -8.66
N VAL A 122 12.66 3.92 -9.62
CA VAL A 122 13.48 5.13 -9.40
C VAL A 122 12.61 6.35 -9.07
N ALA A 123 11.60 6.16 -8.23
CA ALA A 123 10.67 7.20 -7.80
C ALA A 123 10.13 6.82 -6.42
N PRO A 124 9.76 7.78 -5.54
CA PRO A 124 9.86 9.23 -5.70
C PRO A 124 11.33 9.74 -5.61
N PRO A 125 11.62 11.03 -5.91
CA PRO A 125 13.00 11.57 -5.92
C PRO A 125 13.80 11.31 -4.65
N ALA A 126 13.17 11.34 -3.47
CA ALA A 126 13.82 11.01 -2.20
C ALA A 126 14.43 9.59 -2.18
N LEU A 127 13.78 8.64 -2.85
CA LEU A 127 14.28 7.28 -2.99
C LEU A 127 15.42 7.22 -4.01
N GLU A 128 15.34 7.96 -5.11
CA GLU A 128 16.44 8.07 -6.08
C GLU A 128 17.71 8.66 -5.44
N ASP A 129 17.57 9.77 -4.71
CA ASP A 129 18.66 10.42 -3.98
C ASP A 129 19.30 9.46 -2.97
N PHE A 130 18.48 8.69 -2.26
CA PHE A 130 18.95 7.66 -1.34
C PHE A 130 19.71 6.54 -2.07
N MET A 131 19.12 5.98 -3.13
CA MET A 131 19.72 4.87 -3.89
C MET A 131 21.00 5.26 -4.61
N SER A 132 21.16 6.52 -5.03
CA SER A 132 22.37 7.03 -5.69
C SER A 132 23.64 6.90 -4.86
N GLN A 133 23.51 6.74 -3.53
CA GLN A 133 24.62 6.60 -2.58
C GLN A 133 25.12 5.15 -2.45
N TYR A 134 24.47 4.19 -3.12
CA TYR A 134 24.75 2.76 -3.00
C TYR A 134 24.97 2.10 -4.36
N LEU A 135 25.43 0.84 -4.34
CA LEU A 135 25.55 0.04 -5.56
C LEU A 135 24.18 -0.16 -6.21
N ARG A 136 24.04 0.25 -7.47
CA ARG A 136 22.80 0.17 -8.24
C ARG A 136 22.97 -0.74 -9.46
N VAL A 137 22.04 -1.66 -9.63
CA VAL A 137 21.88 -2.45 -10.86
C VAL A 137 20.67 -1.90 -11.60
N ASN A 138 20.88 -1.35 -12.80
CA ASN A 138 19.78 -0.87 -13.64
C ASN A 138 19.25 -2.04 -14.50
N LEU A 139 18.03 -2.47 -14.22
CA LEU A 139 17.36 -3.54 -14.95
C LEU A 139 16.75 -3.07 -16.28
N ASP A 140 16.63 -1.76 -16.50
CA ASP A 140 16.12 -1.15 -17.74
C ASP A 140 17.23 -1.01 -18.81
N ALA A 141 18.46 -1.40 -18.49
CA ALA A 141 19.58 -1.36 -19.42
C ALA A 141 19.39 -2.38 -20.57
N PRO A 142 19.93 -2.12 -21.78
CA PRO A 142 19.69 -2.92 -22.99
C PRO A 142 20.19 -4.38 -22.96
N PHE A 143 20.78 -4.84 -21.86
CA PHE A 143 21.08 -6.26 -21.60
C PHE A 143 19.83 -7.16 -21.58
N GLY A 144 18.62 -6.56 -21.50
CA GLY A 144 17.35 -7.27 -21.40
C GLY A 144 16.77 -7.83 -22.70
N VAL A 145 17.27 -7.49 -23.88
CA VAL A 145 16.62 -7.91 -25.16
C VAL A 145 16.67 -9.44 -25.32
N ASP A 146 17.80 -10.07 -25.08
CA ASP A 146 17.91 -11.54 -25.20
C ASP A 146 17.16 -12.29 -24.09
N ALA A 147 17.12 -11.74 -22.88
CA ALA A 147 16.32 -12.29 -21.79
C ALA A 147 14.82 -12.18 -22.07
N LEU A 148 14.36 -11.05 -22.63
CA LEU A 148 12.97 -10.87 -23.05
C LEU A 148 12.59 -11.81 -24.19
N ARG A 149 13.50 -12.03 -25.16
CA ARG A 149 13.31 -13.03 -26.22
C ARG A 149 13.11 -14.43 -25.66
N GLN A 150 13.91 -14.82 -24.66
CA GLN A 150 13.77 -16.09 -23.97
C GLN A 150 12.43 -16.15 -23.23
N TYR A 151 12.04 -15.08 -22.54
CA TYR A 151 10.75 -14.98 -21.85
C TYR A 151 9.55 -15.12 -22.78
N ILE A 152 9.55 -14.41 -23.92
CA ILE A 152 8.52 -14.54 -24.97
C ILE A 152 8.43 -15.98 -25.44
N SER A 153 9.59 -16.58 -25.77
CA SER A 153 9.65 -17.96 -26.26
C SER A 153 9.11 -18.97 -25.24
N ALA A 154 9.47 -18.81 -23.97
CA ALA A 154 9.01 -19.67 -22.89
C ALA A 154 7.51 -19.50 -22.62
N SER A 155 7.02 -18.26 -22.65
CA SER A 155 5.62 -17.94 -22.39
C SER A 155 4.72 -18.44 -23.52
N LEU A 156 5.11 -18.26 -24.79
CA LEU A 156 4.41 -18.86 -25.94
C LEU A 156 4.40 -20.39 -25.87
N SER A 157 5.51 -21.02 -25.52
CA SER A 157 5.58 -22.49 -25.38
C SER A 157 4.67 -23.04 -24.27
N ALA A 158 4.37 -22.21 -23.27
CA ALA A 158 3.46 -22.55 -22.18
C ALA A 158 1.98 -22.37 -22.54
N LEU A 159 1.65 -21.61 -23.60
CA LEU A 159 0.26 -21.40 -24.03
C LEU A 159 -0.31 -22.67 -24.70
N PRO A 160 -1.43 -23.23 -24.20
CA PRO A 160 -2.09 -24.37 -24.82
C PRO A 160 -2.48 -24.14 -26.28
N GLU A 161 -2.94 -22.94 -26.60
CA GLU A 161 -3.36 -22.51 -27.93
C GLU A 161 -2.16 -22.39 -28.89
N ALA A 162 -1.03 -21.89 -28.39
CA ALA A 162 0.18 -21.74 -29.20
C ALA A 162 0.87 -23.06 -29.56
N LYS A 163 0.61 -24.14 -28.78
CA LYS A 163 1.03 -25.50 -29.14
C LYS A 163 0.25 -26.07 -30.33
N GLN A 164 -0.93 -25.53 -30.61
CA GLN A 164 -1.78 -25.94 -31.73
C GLN A 164 -1.55 -25.08 -32.98
N LEU A 165 -0.80 -23.98 -32.85
CA LEU A 165 -0.47 -23.12 -33.98
C LEU A 165 0.59 -23.76 -34.90
N PRO A 166 0.44 -23.63 -36.22
CA PRO A 166 1.50 -23.93 -37.18
C PRO A 166 2.80 -23.21 -36.79
N THR A 167 3.94 -23.89 -36.97
CA THR A 167 5.26 -23.37 -36.59
C THR A 167 5.56 -21.98 -37.17
N GLY A 168 5.08 -21.70 -38.40
CA GLY A 168 5.23 -20.39 -39.04
C GLY A 168 4.43 -19.26 -38.38
N ILE A 169 3.26 -19.56 -37.80
CA ILE A 169 2.48 -18.57 -37.04
C ILE A 169 3.17 -18.29 -35.71
N ASN A 170 3.68 -19.31 -35.03
CA ASN A 170 4.40 -19.13 -33.77
C ASN A 170 5.68 -18.27 -33.94
N SER A 171 6.42 -18.45 -35.03
CA SER A 171 7.55 -17.57 -35.37
C SER A 171 7.11 -16.13 -35.65
N LEU A 172 6.02 -15.92 -36.41
CA LEU A 172 5.51 -14.58 -36.71
C LEU A 172 5.06 -13.86 -35.44
N VAL A 173 4.33 -14.54 -34.55
CA VAL A 173 3.91 -14.03 -33.24
C VAL A 173 5.11 -13.63 -32.40
N LYS A 174 6.15 -14.47 -32.39
CA LYS A 174 7.39 -14.20 -31.68
C LYS A 174 8.11 -12.98 -32.24
N ASP A 175 8.16 -12.81 -33.55
CA ASP A 175 8.80 -11.67 -34.21
C ASP A 175 8.01 -10.36 -33.97
N LEU A 176 6.68 -10.41 -34.03
CA LEU A 176 5.81 -9.28 -33.72
C LEU A 176 5.94 -8.83 -32.26
N LEU A 177 5.91 -9.77 -31.30
CA LEU A 177 6.10 -9.44 -29.88
C LEU A 177 7.50 -8.87 -29.61
N GLN A 178 8.53 -9.41 -30.27
CA GLN A 178 9.89 -8.87 -30.14
C GLN A 178 10.02 -7.46 -30.72
N GLY A 179 9.41 -7.21 -31.89
CA GLY A 179 9.46 -5.90 -32.54
C GLY A 179 8.64 -4.83 -31.82
N ARG A 180 7.61 -5.22 -31.05
CA ARG A 180 6.67 -4.29 -30.42
C ARG A 180 6.82 -4.10 -28.91
N SER A 181 7.45 -5.05 -28.20
CA SER A 181 7.44 -5.04 -26.74
C SER A 181 8.15 -3.89 -26.05
N GLY A 182 8.91 -3.05 -26.76
CA GLY A 182 9.64 -1.92 -26.16
C GLY A 182 10.55 -2.34 -25.00
N ALA A 183 11.04 -3.60 -24.99
CA ALA A 183 11.74 -4.23 -23.88
C ALA A 183 10.93 -4.45 -22.57
N SER A 184 9.59 -4.32 -22.59
CA SER A 184 8.71 -4.47 -21.43
C SER A 184 8.18 -5.89 -21.25
N TYR A 185 8.58 -6.54 -20.16
CA TYR A 185 8.01 -7.83 -19.71
C TYR A 185 6.51 -7.70 -19.41
N LEU A 186 6.07 -6.56 -18.87
CA LEU A 186 4.68 -6.35 -18.51
C LEU A 186 3.81 -6.21 -19.75
N TRP A 187 4.21 -5.39 -20.73
CA TRP A 187 3.51 -5.29 -22.01
C TRP A 187 3.40 -6.68 -22.65
N THR A 188 4.51 -7.42 -22.68
CA THR A 188 4.55 -8.77 -23.25
C THR A 188 3.58 -9.71 -22.55
N HIS A 189 3.56 -9.71 -21.22
CA HIS A 189 2.64 -10.53 -20.44
C HIS A 189 1.17 -10.20 -20.75
N LEU A 190 0.84 -8.91 -20.81
CA LEU A 190 -0.53 -8.44 -21.06
C LEU A 190 -0.97 -8.72 -22.51
N ALA A 191 -0.10 -8.50 -23.48
CA ALA A 191 -0.32 -8.86 -24.88
C ALA A 191 -0.53 -10.38 -25.03
N LEU A 192 0.27 -11.21 -24.36
CA LEU A 192 0.06 -12.66 -24.38
C LEU A 192 -1.26 -13.06 -23.70
N GLN A 193 -1.65 -12.36 -22.63
CA GLN A 193 -2.92 -12.60 -21.94
C GLN A 193 -4.13 -12.20 -22.81
N SER A 194 -4.04 -11.13 -23.60
CA SER A 194 -5.12 -10.77 -24.54
C SER A 194 -5.29 -11.84 -25.62
N LEU A 195 -4.19 -12.46 -26.08
CA LEU A 195 -4.25 -13.52 -27.10
C LEU A 195 -4.87 -14.83 -26.60
N GLN A 196 -4.83 -15.11 -25.29
CA GLN A 196 -5.53 -16.27 -24.71
C GLN A 196 -7.06 -16.19 -24.87
N GLN A 197 -7.60 -15.00 -25.14
CA GLN A 197 -9.04 -14.79 -25.29
C GLN A 197 -9.50 -14.86 -26.75
N VAL A 198 -8.57 -15.05 -27.71
CA VAL A 198 -8.81 -15.00 -29.15
C VAL A 198 -8.72 -16.40 -29.74
N LYS A 199 -9.51 -16.68 -30.78
CA LYS A 199 -9.37 -17.93 -31.54
C LYS A 199 -8.03 -17.95 -32.28
N ALA A 200 -7.41 -19.12 -32.38
CA ALA A 200 -6.14 -19.29 -33.09
C ALA A 200 -6.14 -18.75 -34.54
N SER A 201 -7.29 -18.71 -35.21
CA SER A 201 -7.45 -18.17 -36.57
C SER A 201 -7.28 -16.65 -36.65
N ASP A 202 -7.64 -15.92 -35.59
CA ASP A 202 -7.74 -14.46 -35.60
C ASP A 202 -6.54 -13.82 -34.86
N MET A 203 -5.69 -14.66 -34.26
CA MET A 203 -4.59 -14.28 -33.40
C MET A 203 -3.54 -13.41 -34.11
N VAL A 204 -3.26 -13.66 -35.39
CA VAL A 204 -2.29 -12.89 -36.19
C VAL A 204 -2.81 -11.49 -36.47
N ASP A 205 -4.07 -11.37 -36.90
CA ASP A 205 -4.70 -10.08 -37.21
C ASP A 205 -4.81 -9.22 -35.93
N ASP A 206 -5.16 -9.83 -34.79
CA ASP A 206 -5.21 -9.13 -33.51
C ASP A 206 -3.81 -8.69 -33.04
N LEU A 207 -2.79 -9.53 -33.23
CA LEU A 207 -1.38 -9.19 -32.96
C LEU A 207 -0.90 -8.03 -33.83
N GLU A 208 -1.30 -7.97 -35.09
CA GLU A 208 -0.95 -6.88 -35.99
C GLU A 208 -1.58 -5.55 -35.55
N ASN A 209 -2.69 -5.59 -34.82
CA ASN A 209 -3.36 -4.42 -34.27
C ASN A 209 -2.90 -4.05 -32.84
N LEU A 210 -2.08 -4.90 -32.18
CA LEU A 210 -1.62 -4.60 -30.81
C LEU A 210 -0.68 -3.38 -30.77
N PRO A 211 -0.94 -2.40 -29.90
CA PRO A 211 -0.09 -1.22 -29.79
C PRO A 211 1.31 -1.54 -29.26
N GLN A 212 2.31 -0.73 -29.62
CA GLN A 212 3.71 -0.94 -29.21
C GLN A 212 3.97 -0.54 -27.75
N GLU A 213 3.34 0.53 -27.28
CA GLU A 213 3.55 1.02 -25.93
C GLU A 213 2.53 0.45 -24.94
N LEU A 214 2.93 0.33 -23.67
CA LEU A 214 2.07 -0.14 -22.58
C LEU A 214 0.84 0.75 -22.38
N GLU A 215 1.01 2.06 -22.49
CA GLU A 215 -0.10 3.00 -22.37
C GLU A 215 -1.09 2.85 -23.52
N ASP A 216 -0.60 2.69 -24.74
CA ASP A 216 -1.47 2.51 -25.91
C ASP A 216 -2.24 1.18 -25.82
N LEU A 217 -1.63 0.12 -25.25
CA LEU A 217 -2.32 -1.14 -24.97
C LEU A 217 -3.51 -0.93 -24.01
N TYR A 218 -3.32 -0.09 -22.97
CA TYR A 218 -4.41 0.29 -22.07
C TYR A 218 -5.49 1.11 -22.78
N GLU A 219 -5.09 2.07 -23.62
CA GLU A 219 -6.03 2.87 -24.42
C GLU A 219 -6.87 2.01 -25.36
N TRP A 220 -6.21 1.08 -26.06
CA TRP A 220 -6.86 0.14 -26.95
C TRP A 220 -7.86 -0.72 -26.18
N GLN A 221 -7.48 -1.30 -25.05
CA GLN A 221 -8.39 -2.13 -24.24
C GLN A 221 -9.63 -1.36 -23.79
N LEU A 222 -9.45 -0.12 -23.34
CA LEU A 222 -10.55 0.75 -22.92
C LEU A 222 -11.43 1.16 -24.10
N SER A 223 -10.86 1.32 -25.30
CA SER A 223 -11.62 1.64 -26.50
C SER A 223 -12.58 0.52 -26.93
N GLN A 224 -12.27 -0.74 -26.60
CA GLN A 224 -13.11 -1.91 -26.87
C GLN A 224 -14.33 -2.00 -25.93
N ILE A 225 -14.41 -1.18 -24.89
CA ILE A 225 -15.54 -1.19 -23.95
C ILE A 225 -16.74 -0.48 -24.57
N GLU A 226 -17.83 -1.24 -24.72
CA GLU A 226 -19.12 -0.76 -25.21
C GLU A 226 -19.62 0.44 -24.40
N THR A 227 -20.29 1.38 -25.07
CA THR A 227 -20.62 2.70 -24.49
C THR A 227 -21.52 2.59 -23.26
N ASP A 228 -22.44 1.63 -23.25
CA ASP A 228 -23.34 1.30 -22.14
C ASP A 228 -22.62 0.65 -20.94
N GLN A 229 -21.46 0.03 -21.15
CA GLN A 229 -20.63 -0.54 -20.09
C GLN A 229 -19.61 0.45 -19.50
N ARG A 230 -19.38 1.61 -20.14
CA ARG A 230 -18.34 2.56 -19.72
C ARG A 230 -18.55 3.12 -18.33
N GLU A 231 -19.78 3.42 -17.93
CA GLU A 231 -20.07 3.93 -16.58
C GLU A 231 -19.70 2.90 -15.51
N PHE A 232 -20.11 1.65 -15.71
CA PHE A 232 -19.74 0.55 -14.82
C PHE A 232 -18.23 0.31 -14.79
N ALA A 233 -17.59 0.29 -15.96
CA ALA A 233 -16.15 0.07 -16.06
C ALA A 233 -15.37 1.18 -15.35
N LEU A 234 -15.78 2.45 -15.52
CA LEU A 234 -15.18 3.58 -14.82
C LEU A 234 -15.32 3.43 -13.30
N GLU A 235 -16.51 3.11 -12.79
CA GLU A 235 -16.73 2.92 -11.36
C GLU A 235 -15.92 1.73 -10.81
N ALA A 236 -15.89 0.60 -11.52
CA ALA A 236 -15.10 -0.57 -11.13
C ALA A 236 -13.60 -0.24 -11.08
N LEU A 237 -13.08 0.43 -12.12
CA LEU A 237 -11.68 0.87 -12.17
C LEU A 237 -11.38 1.89 -11.07
N LYS A 238 -12.29 2.82 -10.78
CA LYS A 238 -12.16 3.81 -9.69
C LYS A 238 -12.00 3.13 -8.34
N TRP A 239 -12.90 2.22 -7.98
CA TRP A 239 -12.80 1.47 -6.73
C TRP A 239 -11.55 0.60 -6.70
N CYS A 240 -11.21 -0.11 -7.77
CA CYS A 240 -10.02 -0.95 -7.79
C CYS A 240 -8.70 -0.15 -7.71
N ALA A 241 -8.65 1.04 -8.30
CA ALA A 241 -7.44 1.87 -8.36
C ALA A 241 -7.23 2.74 -7.12
N LEU A 242 -8.31 3.21 -6.50
CA LEU A 242 -8.27 4.21 -5.43
C LEU A 242 -8.64 3.65 -4.05
N SER A 243 -9.05 2.38 -3.93
CA SER A 243 -9.29 1.76 -2.63
C SER A 243 -8.01 1.55 -1.82
N GLU A 244 -8.10 1.74 -0.50
CA GLU A 244 -6.96 1.54 0.41
C GLU A 244 -6.46 0.08 0.42
N ARG A 245 -7.37 -0.86 0.32
CA ARG A 245 -7.11 -2.31 0.24
C ARG A 245 -8.00 -2.92 -0.84
N PRO A 246 -7.69 -4.13 -1.33
CA PRO A 246 -8.53 -4.79 -2.31
C PRO A 246 -9.92 -4.99 -1.72
N MET A 247 -10.93 -4.71 -2.51
CA MET A 247 -12.31 -4.92 -2.10
C MET A 247 -12.72 -6.36 -2.38
N GLU A 248 -13.51 -6.92 -1.48
CA GLU A 248 -14.15 -8.22 -1.71
C GLU A 248 -15.23 -8.06 -2.79
N LEU A 249 -15.49 -9.14 -3.52
CA LEU A 249 -16.53 -9.16 -4.55
C LEU A 249 -17.90 -8.72 -3.97
N SER A 250 -18.23 -9.20 -2.78
CA SER A 250 -19.43 -8.82 -2.02
C SER A 250 -19.50 -7.33 -1.67
N GLN A 251 -18.36 -6.72 -1.29
CA GLN A 251 -18.28 -5.30 -0.99
C GLN A 251 -18.52 -4.46 -2.25
N LEU A 252 -17.99 -4.91 -3.40
CA LEU A 252 -18.18 -4.22 -4.67
C LEU A 252 -19.61 -4.32 -5.20
N VAL A 253 -20.31 -5.41 -4.89
CA VAL A 253 -21.72 -5.58 -5.28
C VAL A 253 -22.59 -4.44 -4.74
N GLU A 254 -22.31 -3.96 -3.53
CA GLU A 254 -23.12 -2.91 -2.87
C GLU A 254 -22.83 -1.50 -3.38
N VAL A 255 -21.69 -1.28 -4.05
CA VAL A 255 -21.28 0.06 -4.52
C VAL A 255 -21.31 0.23 -6.03
N LEU A 256 -21.20 -0.86 -6.78
CA LEU A 256 -21.26 -0.82 -8.24
C LEU A 256 -22.70 -0.94 -8.72
N PRO A 257 -23.06 -0.27 -9.83
CA PRO A 257 -24.40 -0.31 -10.39
C PRO A 257 -24.64 -1.67 -11.06
N ILE A 258 -24.99 -2.72 -10.31
CA ILE A 258 -25.27 -4.07 -10.83
C ILE A 258 -26.75 -4.19 -11.17
N LEU A 259 -27.03 -4.54 -12.43
CA LEU A 259 -28.33 -5.05 -12.83
C LEU A 259 -28.32 -6.56 -12.57
N ALA A 260 -29.03 -6.99 -11.53
CA ALA A 260 -29.26 -8.41 -11.32
C ALA A 260 -30.23 -8.89 -12.40
N ASP A 261 -29.72 -9.66 -13.36
CA ASP A 261 -30.59 -10.55 -14.12
C ASP A 261 -31.01 -11.66 -13.16
N GLY A 262 -32.31 -11.93 -13.02
CA GLY A 262 -32.88 -12.81 -11.99
C GLY A 262 -32.40 -14.28 -12.05
N SER A 263 -31.52 -14.60 -12.99
CA SER A 263 -30.86 -15.87 -13.24
C SER A 263 -29.53 -16.06 -12.50
N LEU A 264 -28.85 -14.98 -12.07
CA LEU A 264 -27.51 -15.02 -11.48
C LEU A 264 -27.48 -14.48 -10.04
N THR A 265 -26.54 -14.98 -9.23
CA THR A 265 -26.22 -14.31 -7.96
C THR A 265 -25.60 -12.94 -8.26
N PRO A 266 -25.74 -11.94 -7.37
CA PRO A 266 -25.14 -10.62 -7.58
C PRO A 266 -23.62 -10.66 -7.81
N GLU A 267 -22.94 -11.59 -7.15
CA GLU A 267 -21.50 -11.84 -7.31
C GLU A 267 -21.16 -12.43 -8.69
N ASP A 268 -21.98 -13.37 -9.19
CA ASP A 268 -21.79 -13.92 -10.54
C ASP A 268 -22.06 -12.88 -11.63
N ALA A 269 -23.09 -12.04 -11.44
CA ALA A 269 -23.38 -10.92 -12.31
C ALA A 269 -22.22 -9.92 -12.33
N LEU A 270 -21.67 -9.58 -11.16
CA LEU A 270 -20.48 -8.73 -11.05
C LEU A 270 -19.28 -9.36 -11.78
N ARG A 271 -19.00 -10.64 -11.53
CA ARG A 271 -17.88 -11.35 -12.15
C ARG A 271 -17.99 -11.37 -13.67
N SER A 272 -19.20 -11.56 -14.20
CA SER A 272 -19.45 -11.49 -15.64
C SER A 272 -19.14 -10.10 -16.18
N ARG A 273 -19.62 -9.05 -15.52
CA ARG A 273 -19.42 -7.66 -15.98
C ARG A 273 -17.99 -7.16 -15.85
N LEU A 274 -17.25 -7.57 -14.81
CA LEU A 274 -15.83 -7.23 -14.64
C LEU A 274 -14.96 -7.71 -15.80
N LYS A 275 -15.39 -8.73 -16.57
CA LYS A 275 -14.69 -9.17 -17.79
C LYS A 275 -14.58 -8.06 -18.84
N HIS A 276 -15.52 -7.11 -18.90
CA HIS A 276 -15.43 -5.96 -19.81
C HIS A 276 -14.26 -5.03 -19.48
N CYS A 277 -13.77 -5.01 -18.23
CA CYS A 277 -12.55 -4.27 -17.87
C CYS A 277 -11.27 -4.97 -18.37
N GLY A 278 -11.41 -6.17 -18.96
CA GLY A 278 -10.33 -6.88 -19.63
C GLY A 278 -9.11 -7.13 -18.76
N ILE A 279 -7.94 -6.89 -19.34
CA ILE A 279 -6.63 -7.08 -18.70
C ILE A 279 -6.32 -6.06 -17.58
N MET A 280 -7.21 -5.10 -17.30
CA MET A 280 -6.96 -4.09 -16.26
C MET A 280 -7.26 -4.59 -14.86
N ILE A 281 -8.22 -5.50 -14.72
CA ILE A 281 -8.71 -5.99 -13.43
C ILE A 281 -8.54 -7.50 -13.34
N LYS A 282 -8.21 -7.97 -12.14
CA LYS A 282 -8.11 -9.39 -11.80
C LYS A 282 -8.92 -9.70 -10.56
N VAL A 283 -9.74 -10.74 -10.65
CA VAL A 283 -10.39 -11.38 -9.51
C VAL A 283 -9.45 -12.46 -8.98
N SER A 284 -9.13 -12.42 -7.69
CA SER A 284 -8.21 -13.35 -7.03
C SER A 284 -8.81 -13.90 -5.75
N LYS A 285 -8.73 -15.23 -5.59
CA LYS A 285 -9.06 -15.89 -4.33
C LYS A 285 -8.01 -15.62 -3.26
N ARG A 286 -8.46 -15.35 -2.04
CA ARG A 286 -7.64 -15.07 -0.87
C ARG A 286 -8.05 -16.00 0.27
N PRO A 287 -7.09 -16.56 1.04
CA PRO A 287 -7.42 -17.34 2.21
C PRO A 287 -7.98 -16.42 3.30
N ARG A 288 -9.06 -16.84 3.93
CA ARG A 288 -9.66 -16.22 5.10
C ARG A 288 -9.44 -17.11 6.31
N ARG A 289 -9.02 -16.50 7.42
CA ARG A 289 -8.87 -17.19 8.70
C ARG A 289 -9.80 -16.53 9.71
N PHE A 290 -10.78 -17.27 10.18
CA PHE A 290 -11.72 -16.81 11.19
C PHE A 290 -11.51 -17.55 12.50
N THR A 291 -11.61 -16.83 13.60
CA THR A 291 -11.60 -17.43 14.92
C THR A 291 -12.99 -17.28 15.50
N PHE A 292 -13.75 -18.36 15.53
CA PHE A 292 -15.03 -18.41 16.22
C PHE A 292 -14.77 -18.66 17.71
N LEU A 293 -15.33 -17.79 18.55
CA LEU A 293 -15.34 -18.01 19.99
C LEU A 293 -16.71 -18.58 20.36
N ASP A 294 -16.76 -19.87 20.64
CA ASP A 294 -17.98 -20.45 21.19
C ASP A 294 -18.12 -19.94 22.63
N TRP A 295 -19.12 -19.08 22.84
CA TRP A 295 -19.38 -18.44 24.12
C TRP A 295 -19.69 -19.45 25.23
N PHE A 296 -20.33 -20.58 24.90
CA PHE A 296 -20.75 -21.58 25.88
C PHE A 296 -19.60 -22.51 26.26
N SER A 297 -18.79 -22.95 25.30
CA SER A 297 -17.66 -23.85 25.57
C SER A 297 -16.35 -23.12 25.87
N LYS A 298 -16.28 -21.81 25.65
CA LYS A 298 -15.03 -21.00 25.63
C LYS A 298 -13.97 -21.57 24.67
N ALA A 299 -14.35 -22.47 23.77
CA ALA A 299 -13.45 -23.04 22.78
C ALA A 299 -13.20 -22.02 21.66
N ARG A 300 -11.94 -21.92 21.23
CA ARG A 300 -11.55 -21.16 20.04
C ARG A 300 -11.43 -22.11 18.88
N THR A 301 -12.38 -22.03 17.94
CA THR A 301 -12.32 -22.80 16.70
C THR A 301 -11.77 -21.89 15.60
N ILE A 302 -10.70 -22.37 14.94
CA ILE A 302 -10.13 -21.67 13.79
C ILE A 302 -10.72 -22.29 12.54
N MET A 303 -11.44 -21.49 11.77
CA MET A 303 -12.01 -21.88 10.49
C MET A 303 -11.19 -21.27 9.37
N HIS A 304 -10.99 -22.06 8.32
CA HIS A 304 -10.35 -21.66 7.08
C HIS A 304 -11.42 -21.52 6.01
N GLY A 305 -11.46 -20.38 5.33
CA GLY A 305 -12.32 -20.13 4.18
C GLY A 305 -11.54 -19.45 3.06
N GLU A 306 -12.23 -19.14 1.98
CA GLU A 306 -11.70 -18.31 0.90
C GLU A 306 -12.68 -17.18 0.60
N TYR A 307 -12.16 -16.07 0.10
CA TYR A 307 -12.95 -14.97 -0.40
C TYR A 307 -12.30 -14.43 -1.68
N GLU A 308 -13.10 -13.81 -2.53
CA GLU A 308 -12.61 -13.22 -3.78
C GLU A 308 -12.39 -11.72 -3.61
N THR A 309 -11.23 -11.25 -4.05
CA THR A 309 -10.87 -9.83 -4.09
C THR A 309 -10.69 -9.38 -5.53
N VAL A 310 -11.05 -8.13 -5.78
CA VAL A 310 -10.88 -7.51 -7.09
C VAL A 310 -9.75 -6.49 -6.99
N THR A 311 -8.77 -6.60 -7.89
CA THR A 311 -7.57 -5.76 -7.90
C THR A 311 -7.26 -5.31 -9.30
N ILE A 312 -6.62 -4.15 -9.43
CA ILE A 312 -5.92 -3.80 -10.66
C ILE A 312 -4.78 -4.81 -10.90
N VAL A 313 -4.57 -5.22 -12.15
CA VAL A 313 -3.55 -6.21 -12.54
C VAL A 313 -2.13 -5.74 -12.20
N HIS A 314 -1.85 -4.45 -12.43
CA HIS A 314 -0.54 -3.86 -12.16
C HIS A 314 -0.63 -2.37 -11.86
N ARG A 315 0.28 -1.84 -11.03
CA ARG A 315 0.30 -0.44 -10.61
C ARG A 315 0.32 0.56 -11.77
N SER A 316 0.96 0.21 -12.88
CA SER A 316 0.99 1.02 -14.11
C SER A 316 -0.39 1.37 -14.66
N VAL A 317 -1.41 0.53 -14.43
CA VAL A 317 -2.80 0.86 -14.80
C VAL A 317 -3.32 1.99 -13.91
N CYS A 318 -3.07 1.96 -12.60
CA CYS A 318 -3.45 3.08 -11.71
C CYS A 318 -2.74 4.37 -12.13
N ASP A 319 -1.43 4.28 -12.40
CA ASP A 319 -0.64 5.42 -12.85
C ASP A 319 -1.19 5.98 -14.18
N PHE A 320 -1.55 5.11 -15.12
CA PHE A 320 -2.19 5.47 -16.39
C PHE A 320 -3.57 6.12 -16.22
N LEU A 321 -4.43 5.60 -15.33
CA LEU A 321 -5.77 6.15 -15.10
C LEU A 321 -5.74 7.51 -14.40
N THR A 322 -4.76 7.72 -13.51
CA THR A 322 -4.66 8.94 -12.68
C THR A 322 -3.78 10.02 -13.31
N ARG A 323 -3.05 9.72 -14.39
CA ARG A 323 -2.18 10.70 -15.07
C ARG A 323 -2.97 11.86 -15.67
N VAL A 324 -2.42 13.06 -15.52
CA VAL A 324 -2.91 14.24 -16.22
C VAL A 324 -2.68 14.05 -17.73
N SER A 325 -3.77 13.97 -18.48
CA SER A 325 -3.81 13.85 -19.93
C SER A 325 -4.89 14.77 -20.49
N SER A 326 -4.57 15.47 -21.58
CA SER A 326 -5.48 16.35 -22.30
C SER A 326 -5.67 15.82 -23.73
N PRO A 327 -6.92 15.68 -24.24
CA PRO A 327 -8.21 15.95 -23.60
C PRO A 327 -8.60 14.90 -22.53
N SER A 328 -9.53 15.26 -21.64
CA SER A 328 -10.03 14.34 -20.61
C SER A 328 -10.79 13.18 -21.26
N ARG A 329 -10.30 11.95 -21.03
CA ARG A 329 -10.93 10.72 -21.53
C ARG A 329 -11.99 10.22 -20.57
N TRP A 330 -12.95 9.43 -21.05
CA TRP A 330 -14.09 8.94 -20.25
C TRP A 330 -13.66 8.10 -19.04
N TYR A 331 -12.51 7.45 -19.11
CA TYR A 331 -11.92 6.62 -18.06
C TYR A 331 -10.95 7.39 -17.14
N SER A 332 -10.82 8.70 -17.30
CA SER A 332 -9.84 9.51 -16.58
C SER A 332 -10.18 9.62 -15.09
N LEU A 333 -9.20 9.28 -14.24
CA LEU A 333 -9.24 9.45 -12.79
C LEU A 333 -8.28 10.56 -12.32
N GLN A 334 -8.02 11.54 -13.17
CA GLN A 334 -7.13 12.68 -12.86
C GLN A 334 -7.55 13.48 -11.64
N LYS A 335 -8.86 13.63 -11.43
CA LYS A 335 -9.43 14.33 -10.26
C LYS A 335 -9.52 13.38 -9.07
N THR A 336 -8.40 12.79 -8.68
CA THR A 336 -8.31 11.79 -7.60
C THR A 336 -8.92 12.29 -6.30
N THR A 337 -8.75 13.58 -5.96
CA THR A 337 -9.34 14.19 -4.75
C THR A 337 -10.87 14.21 -4.78
N ALA A 338 -11.48 14.45 -5.95
CA ALA A 338 -12.93 14.38 -6.12
C ALA A 338 -13.42 12.92 -6.10
N SER A 339 -12.70 11.99 -6.72
CA SER A 339 -13.03 10.56 -6.63
C SER A 339 -12.97 10.05 -5.18
N HIS A 340 -11.98 10.49 -4.40
CA HIS A 340 -11.90 10.18 -2.97
C HIS A 340 -13.01 10.85 -2.14
N LEU A 341 -13.50 12.01 -2.56
CA LEU A 341 -14.68 12.64 -1.96
C LEU A 341 -15.91 11.74 -2.12
N ASP A 342 -16.19 11.29 -3.34
CA ASP A 342 -17.32 10.40 -3.63
C ASP A 342 -17.24 9.09 -2.82
N MET A 343 -16.04 8.49 -2.77
CA MET A 343 -15.79 7.27 -2.00
C MET A 343 -15.96 7.51 -0.49
N ALA A 344 -15.45 8.62 0.04
CA ALA A 344 -15.60 8.98 1.45
C ALA A 344 -17.07 9.18 1.83
N ILE A 345 -17.84 9.89 1.00
CA ILE A 345 -19.28 10.08 1.19
C ILE A 345 -19.99 8.72 1.19
N LYS A 346 -19.70 7.84 0.22
CA LYS A 346 -20.30 6.50 0.16
C LYS A 346 -19.98 5.66 1.39
N CYS A 347 -18.74 5.71 1.89
CA CYS A 347 -18.34 5.03 3.12
C CYS A 347 -19.11 5.59 4.33
N LEU A 348 -19.12 6.92 4.51
CA LEU A 348 -19.79 7.57 5.63
C LEU A 348 -21.31 7.33 5.60
N SER A 349 -21.95 7.38 4.43
CA SER A 349 -23.37 7.10 4.27
C SER A 349 -23.69 5.65 4.63
N SER A 350 -22.87 4.69 4.20
CA SER A 350 -23.07 3.26 4.50
C SER A 350 -22.96 2.95 6.00
N MET A 351 -22.03 3.62 6.69
CA MET A 351 -21.88 3.50 8.14
C MET A 351 -23.05 4.11 8.88
N ASN A 352 -23.51 5.31 8.49
CA ASN A 352 -24.61 5.99 9.17
C ASN A 352 -26.00 5.38 8.90
N ALA A 353 -26.14 4.53 7.89
CA ALA A 353 -27.39 3.82 7.58
C ALA A 353 -27.67 2.61 8.51
N GLY A 354 -26.88 2.32 9.54
CA GLY A 354 -27.19 1.25 10.51
C GLY A 354 -26.45 1.35 11.84
N ASP A 355 -26.73 0.39 12.75
CA ASP A 355 -26.22 0.43 14.13
C ASP A 355 -24.70 0.19 14.15
N VAL A 356 -24.01 0.88 15.07
CA VAL A 356 -22.57 0.72 15.32
C VAL A 356 -22.21 -0.73 15.67
N ARG A 357 -23.16 -1.43 16.30
CA ARG A 357 -23.00 -2.83 16.71
C ARG A 357 -23.06 -3.83 15.55
N ASP A 358 -23.54 -3.42 14.37
CA ASP A 358 -23.71 -4.28 13.19
C ASP A 358 -22.44 -4.41 12.32
N VAL A 359 -21.29 -3.87 12.74
CA VAL A 359 -20.00 -4.05 12.04
C VAL A 359 -19.25 -5.31 12.48
N ILE A 360 -19.97 -6.23 13.13
CA ILE A 360 -19.49 -7.59 13.30
C ILE A 360 -19.34 -8.20 11.89
N PRO A 361 -18.22 -8.87 11.56
CA PRO A 361 -17.90 -9.31 10.19
C PRO A 361 -18.87 -10.33 9.55
N GLU A 362 -19.99 -10.68 10.18
CA GLU A 362 -20.56 -12.01 10.06
C GLU A 362 -22.01 -11.95 9.56
N THR A 363 -22.16 -11.99 8.24
CA THR A 363 -23.28 -12.75 7.69
C THR A 363 -22.99 -14.23 7.92
N SER A 364 -24.02 -15.06 8.10
CA SER A 364 -23.91 -16.52 8.31
C SER A 364 -23.12 -17.27 7.21
N ASN A 365 -22.82 -16.60 6.09
CA ASN A 365 -22.15 -17.15 4.92
C ASN A 365 -20.68 -16.72 4.75
N GLY A 366 -20.10 -15.96 5.69
CA GLY A 366 -18.68 -15.58 5.65
C GLY A 366 -18.31 -14.50 4.61
N SER A 367 -19.30 -13.82 4.04
CA SER A 367 -19.15 -12.68 3.14
C SER A 367 -19.20 -11.36 3.93
N SER A 368 -18.33 -10.40 3.61
CA SER A 368 -18.30 -9.10 4.29
C SER A 368 -19.06 -8.03 3.51
N SER A 369 -19.80 -7.21 4.23
CA SER A 369 -20.55 -6.09 3.65
C SER A 369 -19.64 -4.91 3.30
N PHE A 370 -20.10 -4.04 2.41
CA PHE A 370 -19.41 -2.78 2.13
C PHE A 370 -19.26 -1.91 3.39
N ARG A 371 -20.20 -2.00 4.34
CA ARG A 371 -20.09 -1.29 5.64
C ARG A 371 -18.81 -1.68 6.39
N HIS A 372 -18.39 -2.95 6.30
CA HIS A 372 -17.13 -3.39 6.90
C HIS A 372 -15.93 -2.68 6.27
N TYR A 373 -15.86 -2.63 4.92
CA TYR A 373 -14.86 -1.84 4.21
C TYR A 373 -14.89 -0.37 4.62
N ALA A 374 -16.09 0.23 4.65
CA ALA A 374 -16.29 1.62 5.01
C ALA A 374 -15.76 1.93 6.42
N SER A 375 -16.04 1.07 7.40
CA SER A 375 -15.57 1.24 8.79
C SER A 375 -14.05 1.28 8.93
N GLU A 376 -13.34 0.54 8.07
CA GLU A 376 -11.88 0.48 8.08
C GLU A 376 -11.26 1.61 7.25
N CYS A 377 -11.84 1.93 6.08
CA CYS A 377 -11.17 2.68 5.02
C CYS A 377 -11.74 4.10 4.81
N TRP A 378 -12.84 4.51 5.46
CA TRP A 378 -13.43 5.84 5.23
C TRP A 378 -12.41 6.97 5.49
N SER A 379 -11.59 6.82 6.54
CA SER A 379 -10.62 7.84 6.95
C SER A 379 -9.47 8.00 5.95
N TYR A 380 -9.12 6.92 5.23
CA TYR A 380 -8.16 6.95 4.13
C TYR A 380 -8.67 7.76 2.95
N HIS A 381 -9.94 7.57 2.58
CA HIS A 381 -10.59 8.35 1.52
C HIS A 381 -10.75 9.80 1.94
N PHE A 382 -11.23 10.03 3.17
CA PHE A 382 -11.42 11.38 3.68
C PHE A 382 -10.10 12.18 3.70
N ARG A 383 -9.00 11.57 4.16
CA ARG A 383 -7.65 12.17 4.09
C ARG A 383 -7.25 12.64 2.68
N ARG A 384 -7.72 11.96 1.63
CA ARG A 384 -7.32 12.24 0.24
C ARG A 384 -8.27 13.16 -0.51
N THR A 385 -9.29 13.69 0.16
CA THR A 385 -10.20 14.68 -0.43
C THR A 385 -9.53 16.05 -0.66
N GLY A 386 -8.41 16.32 0.03
CA GLY A 386 -7.72 17.61 -0.03
C GLY A 386 -8.66 18.76 0.32
N LYS A 387 -8.64 19.84 -0.48
CA LYS A 387 -9.55 20.98 -0.33
C LYS A 387 -11.05 20.62 -0.29
N HIS A 388 -11.46 19.51 -0.92
CA HIS A 388 -12.87 19.08 -0.92
C HIS A 388 -13.32 18.54 0.45
N ALA A 389 -12.42 18.34 1.41
CA ALA A 389 -12.78 18.00 2.78
C ALA A 389 -13.73 19.05 3.40
N ILE A 390 -13.55 20.32 3.03
CA ILE A 390 -14.40 21.44 3.46
C ILE A 390 -15.83 21.26 2.95
N ASP A 391 -15.98 20.92 1.66
CA ASP A 391 -17.28 20.67 1.05
C ASP A 391 -18.00 19.50 1.72
N LEU A 392 -17.27 18.42 2.03
CA LEU A 392 -17.83 17.25 2.72
C LEU A 392 -18.36 17.63 4.11
N VAL A 393 -17.57 18.36 4.91
CA VAL A 393 -17.97 18.79 6.26
C VAL A 393 -19.18 19.74 6.21
N ASN A 394 -19.19 20.68 5.27
CA ASN A 394 -20.25 21.68 5.16
C ASN A 394 -21.56 21.08 4.63
N ASN A 395 -21.49 20.19 3.64
CA ASN A 395 -22.66 19.61 2.99
C ASN A 395 -23.22 18.39 3.73
N HIS A 396 -22.38 17.69 4.49
CA HIS A 396 -22.75 16.50 5.27
C HIS A 396 -22.37 16.61 6.75
N PRO A 397 -22.83 17.65 7.47
CA PRO A 397 -22.51 17.83 8.89
C PRO A 397 -23.01 16.68 9.76
N GLU A 398 -24.05 15.96 9.34
CA GLU A 398 -24.61 14.78 10.01
C GLU A 398 -23.58 13.66 10.21
N TYR A 399 -22.60 13.54 9.31
CA TYR A 399 -21.55 12.51 9.41
C TYR A 399 -20.53 12.80 10.51
N PHE A 400 -20.46 14.03 11.00
CA PHE A 400 -19.49 14.44 12.02
C PHE A 400 -20.15 14.84 13.33
N ASN A 401 -21.29 15.56 13.28
CA ASN A 401 -21.86 16.18 14.47
C ASN A 401 -22.56 15.19 15.40
N GLU A 402 -23.33 14.27 14.83
CA GLU A 402 -24.20 13.36 15.58
C GLU A 402 -23.91 11.89 15.29
N SER A 403 -22.86 11.61 14.51
CA SER A 403 -22.51 10.25 14.13
C SER A 403 -21.88 9.48 15.30
N PRO A 404 -22.50 8.37 15.74
CA PRO A 404 -21.91 7.47 16.73
C PRO A 404 -20.59 6.87 16.22
N TRP A 405 -20.48 6.65 14.91
CA TRP A 405 -19.28 6.16 14.24
C TRP A 405 -18.12 7.11 14.35
N PHE A 406 -18.33 8.39 14.00
CA PHE A 406 -17.29 9.40 14.11
C PHE A 406 -16.84 9.56 15.56
N SER A 407 -17.77 9.53 16.51
CA SER A 407 -17.46 9.59 17.94
C SER A 407 -16.65 8.37 18.42
N ALA A 408 -17.01 7.15 17.98
CA ALA A 408 -16.27 5.94 18.31
C ALA A 408 -14.86 5.93 17.70
N TRP A 409 -14.72 6.43 16.47
CA TRP A 409 -13.43 6.57 15.81
C TRP A 409 -12.54 7.60 16.51
N LEU A 410 -13.07 8.77 16.87
CA LEU A 410 -12.35 9.76 17.68
C LEU A 410 -11.89 9.19 19.02
N PHE A 411 -12.75 8.41 19.69
CA PHE A 411 -12.39 7.71 20.92
C PHE A 411 -11.21 6.75 20.68
N SER A 412 -11.18 6.04 19.56
CA SER A 412 -10.06 5.16 19.18
C SER A 412 -8.73 5.91 18.97
N LEU A 413 -8.80 7.21 18.64
CA LEU A 413 -7.65 8.11 18.56
C LEU A 413 -7.30 8.79 19.90
N GLY A 414 -8.03 8.48 20.98
CA GLY A 414 -7.87 9.12 22.29
C GLY A 414 -8.55 10.49 22.42
N ILE A 415 -9.33 10.90 21.42
CA ILE A 415 -10.04 12.19 21.40
C ILE A 415 -11.42 11.99 22.04
N THR A 416 -11.54 12.33 23.33
CA THR A 416 -12.75 12.01 24.12
C THR A 416 -13.50 13.23 24.66
N LYS A 417 -12.91 14.42 24.61
CA LYS A 417 -13.46 15.65 25.21
C LYS A 417 -13.40 16.83 24.24
N GLY A 418 -14.28 17.80 24.47
CA GLY A 418 -14.34 19.06 23.75
C GLY A 418 -15.58 19.21 22.88
N SER A 419 -15.80 20.44 22.39
CA SER A 419 -16.88 20.74 21.46
C SER A 419 -16.74 19.89 20.20
N ILE A 420 -17.83 19.74 19.44
CA ILE A 420 -17.79 19.03 18.16
C ILE A 420 -16.75 19.62 17.21
N HIS A 421 -16.68 20.94 17.13
CA HIS A 421 -15.72 21.66 16.30
C HIS A 421 -14.26 21.42 16.71
N TRP A 422 -14.00 21.37 18.02
CA TRP A 422 -12.68 21.02 18.56
C TRP A 422 -12.30 19.59 18.16
N ARG A 423 -13.23 18.65 18.28
CA ARG A 423 -13.02 17.25 17.89
C ARG A 423 -12.78 17.09 16.39
N LEU A 424 -13.52 17.83 15.56
CA LEU A 424 -13.32 17.85 14.11
C LEU A 424 -11.97 18.48 13.72
N SER A 425 -11.54 19.54 14.41
CA SER A 425 -10.20 20.13 14.23
C SER A 425 -9.09 19.11 14.52
N LEU A 426 -9.20 18.39 15.63
CA LEU A 426 -8.24 17.34 15.98
C LEU A 426 -8.26 16.18 14.99
N ALA A 427 -9.42 15.81 14.45
CA ALA A 427 -9.54 14.82 13.38
C ALA A 427 -8.83 15.29 12.10
N ALA A 428 -9.07 16.53 11.67
CA ALA A 428 -8.44 17.12 10.49
C ALA A 428 -6.91 17.14 10.63
N VAL A 429 -6.39 17.51 11.80
CA VAL A 429 -4.95 17.45 12.12
C VAL A 429 -4.43 16.01 12.09
N ALA A 430 -5.14 15.07 12.72
CA ALA A 430 -4.74 13.66 12.76
C ALA A 430 -4.71 13.03 11.35
N LEU A 431 -5.54 13.52 10.44
CA LEU A 431 -5.59 13.08 9.06
C LEU A 431 -4.66 13.87 8.14
N GLY A 432 -4.10 15.01 8.56
CA GLY A 432 -3.28 15.87 7.73
C GLY A 432 -4.06 16.63 6.66
N LEU A 433 -5.28 17.04 6.97
CA LEU A 433 -6.15 17.84 6.11
C LEU A 433 -5.92 19.34 6.35
N ASP A 434 -4.80 19.85 5.86
CA ASP A 434 -4.31 21.19 6.18
C ASP A 434 -5.32 22.29 5.78
N ASP A 435 -5.90 22.20 4.58
CA ASP A 435 -6.94 23.13 4.10
C ASP A 435 -8.16 23.19 5.04
N LEU A 436 -8.59 22.02 5.55
CA LEU A 436 -9.73 21.93 6.47
C LEU A 436 -9.36 22.50 7.84
N VAL A 437 -8.14 22.29 8.31
CA VAL A 437 -7.65 22.88 9.56
C VAL A 437 -7.67 24.40 9.46
N GLU A 438 -7.11 24.97 8.40
CA GLU A 438 -7.12 26.43 8.17
C GLU A 438 -8.54 26.97 8.11
N TYR A 439 -9.42 26.34 7.35
CA TYR A 439 -10.84 26.72 7.25
C TYR A 439 -11.53 26.76 8.62
N ILE A 440 -11.37 25.71 9.45
CA ILE A 440 -11.96 25.67 10.79
C ILE A 440 -11.36 26.76 11.69
N LEU A 441 -10.04 26.97 11.65
CA LEU A 441 -9.37 28.01 12.45
C LEU A 441 -9.87 29.42 12.09
N GLU A 442 -10.07 29.72 10.81
CA GLU A 442 -10.53 31.04 10.33
C GLU A 442 -11.97 31.33 10.72
N HIS A 443 -12.87 30.35 10.56
CA HIS A 443 -14.29 30.52 10.84
C HIS A 443 -14.62 30.42 12.34
N GLU A 444 -13.69 29.91 13.16
CA GLU A 444 -13.89 29.70 14.60
C GLU A 444 -12.87 30.39 15.52
N ARG A 445 -12.13 31.39 15.00
CA ARG A 445 -11.19 32.24 15.77
C ARG A 445 -11.77 32.78 17.08
N SER A 446 -13.08 33.00 17.16
CA SER A 446 -13.78 33.47 18.36
C SER A 446 -14.00 32.39 19.43
N LYS A 447 -14.10 31.10 19.05
CA LYS A 447 -14.37 29.95 19.94
C LYS A 447 -13.10 29.19 20.36
N LEU A 448 -12.02 29.29 19.58
CA LEU A 448 -10.69 28.77 19.93
C LEU A 448 -9.98 29.57 21.04
N ARG A 449 -10.60 30.65 21.55
CA ARG A 449 -10.18 31.37 22.79
C ARG A 449 -10.34 30.56 24.08
N LEU A 450 -10.58 29.25 23.99
CA LEU A 450 -10.66 28.32 25.11
C LEU A 450 -9.51 27.31 25.13
N LEU A 451 -8.29 27.81 25.03
CA LEU A 451 -7.13 27.18 25.64
C LEU A 451 -6.30 28.26 26.32
N LYS A 452 -6.74 28.70 27.50
CA LYS A 452 -5.77 28.98 28.57
C LYS A 452 -5.11 27.66 28.91
N ILE A 453 -4.20 27.19 28.06
CA ILE A 453 -3.13 26.31 28.52
C ILE A 453 -2.47 27.16 29.62
N PRO A 454 -2.30 26.66 30.86
CA PRO A 454 -1.36 27.31 31.75
C PRO A 454 -0.07 27.34 30.95
N MET A 455 0.38 28.54 30.58
CA MET A 455 1.70 28.70 29.97
C MET A 455 2.60 27.82 30.82
N LEU A 456 3.16 26.78 30.20
CA LEU A 456 4.36 26.16 30.72
C LEU A 456 5.21 27.36 31.08
N HIS A 457 5.47 27.54 32.38
CA HIS A 457 6.49 28.49 32.81
C HIS A 457 7.65 28.30 31.84
N PRO A 458 8.20 29.38 31.25
CA PRO A 458 9.33 29.24 30.35
C PRO A 458 10.32 28.35 31.09
N VAL A 459 10.53 27.15 30.57
CA VAL A 459 11.54 26.24 31.10
C VAL A 459 12.80 27.00 30.82
N THR A 460 13.26 27.72 31.85
CA THR A 460 14.55 28.32 31.86
C THR A 460 15.46 27.11 31.80
N VAL A 461 16.06 26.88 30.63
CA VAL A 461 17.17 25.95 30.53
C VAL A 461 18.24 26.55 31.45
N LYS A 462 18.27 26.08 32.70
CA LYS A 462 19.47 26.20 33.51
C LYS A 462 20.50 25.37 32.76
N MET A 463 21.35 26.06 32.01
CA MET A 463 22.69 25.59 31.72
C MET A 463 23.25 25.13 33.06
N LEU A 464 23.36 23.81 33.24
CA LEU A 464 24.10 23.23 34.35
C LEU A 464 25.55 23.65 34.14
N GLY A 465 25.89 24.79 34.76
CA GLY A 465 27.25 25.21 34.97
C GLY A 465 27.98 24.08 35.67
N THR A 466 29.02 23.61 35.01
CA THR A 466 30.11 22.88 35.59
C THR A 466 30.68 23.70 36.75
N THR A 467 30.39 23.30 37.99
CA THR A 467 31.24 23.62 39.14
C THR A 467 31.90 22.34 39.64
N PRO A 468 33.17 22.42 40.05
CA PRO A 468 34.13 21.32 39.98
C PRO A 468 34.06 20.42 41.21
N PRO A 469 34.60 19.20 41.15
CA PRO A 469 34.77 18.35 42.33
C PRO A 469 35.80 18.98 43.27
N SER A 470 35.39 19.21 44.51
CA SER A 470 36.26 19.65 45.60
C SER A 470 37.20 18.52 46.03
N SER A 471 38.51 18.78 45.85
CA SER A 471 39.63 18.36 46.69
C SER A 471 39.83 16.87 47.00
N CYS A 472 40.72 16.24 46.23
CA CYS A 472 41.74 15.32 46.75
C CYS A 472 42.88 15.22 45.73
N CYS A 473 43.90 16.09 45.85
CA CYS A 473 45.18 15.93 45.15
C CYS A 473 46.23 15.37 46.13
N PRO A 474 46.97 14.32 45.75
CA PRO A 474 48.33 14.10 46.23
C PRO A 474 49.30 15.00 45.44
N LYS A 475 50.20 15.67 46.17
CA LYS A 475 51.27 16.54 45.63
C LYS A 475 52.32 15.76 44.84
N TRP A 476 52.77 16.32 43.72
CA TRP A 476 54.09 16.08 43.11
C TRP A 476 54.71 17.43 42.69
N PRO A 477 56.05 17.57 42.70
CA PRO A 477 56.75 18.86 42.78
C PRO A 477 56.87 19.58 41.42
N PRO A 478 57.16 20.90 41.41
CA PRO A 478 57.24 21.69 40.19
C PRO A 478 58.55 21.44 39.42
N ILE A 479 58.45 21.35 38.10
CA ILE A 479 59.58 21.42 37.19
C ILE A 479 59.62 22.85 36.64
N ASP A 480 60.70 23.55 36.95
CA ASP A 480 61.05 24.86 36.39
C ASP A 480 61.34 24.75 34.89
N CYS A 481 60.77 25.67 34.11
CA CYS A 481 61.30 26.04 32.80
C CYS A 481 61.49 27.56 32.79
N GLN A 482 62.66 28.00 33.24
CA GLN A 482 63.27 29.24 32.79
C GLN A 482 64.08 28.95 31.51
N ASP A 483 63.97 29.89 30.57
CA ASP A 483 64.96 30.32 29.58
C ASP A 483 65.71 29.29 28.73
N ALA A 484 65.57 29.43 27.41
CA ALA A 484 66.60 30.03 26.54
C ALA A 484 66.54 29.43 25.12
N SER A 485 66.52 30.33 24.13
CA SER A 485 67.15 30.27 22.80
C SER A 485 67.09 28.98 21.98
#